data_AF-A0A7R8ZZL8-F1
#
_entry.id   AF-A0A7R8ZZL8-F1
#
_cell.length_a   1.000
_cell.length_b   1.000
_cell.length_c   1.000
_cell.angle_alpha   90.00
_cell.angle_beta   90.00
_cell.angle_gamma   90.00
#
_symmetry.space_group_name_H-M   'P 1'
#
loop_
_entity.id
_entity.type
_entity.pdbx_description
1 polymer ?
#
loop_
_entity_poly.entity_id
_entity_poly.type
_entity_poly.pdbx_seq_one_letter_code
_entity_poly.pdbx_strand_id
1 'polypeptide(L)'
;MTVEEIKAVIDRWCEEIVELGGRYSWVQIFENKGAIMGCSNPHPHCQIWASSFLPNEALIKDVHQKKYLKDYGKSLLLDYVHKELQQKFFFHTRYEMLAQPQRDLTPEQAADRLRNLPEFHYKMSEL
;
A
#
# COMPACT_ATOMS: atom_id res chain seq x y z
N MET A 1 -16.70 5.85 13.21
CA MET A 1 -15.73 5.76 14.30
C MET A 1 -15.23 7.16 14.64
N THR A 2 -15.03 7.45 15.91
CA THR A 2 -14.35 8.66 16.40
C THR A 2 -12.85 8.58 16.13
N VAL A 3 -12.13 9.69 16.29
CA VAL A 3 -10.67 9.71 16.11
C VAL A 3 -10.00 8.81 17.16
N GLU A 4 -10.54 8.79 18.37
CA GLU A 4 -10.08 7.96 19.48
C GLU A 4 -10.27 6.48 19.20
N GLU A 5 -11.42 6.10 18.62
CA GLU A 5 -11.67 4.71 18.19
C GLU A 5 -10.73 4.29 17.06
N ILE A 6 -10.41 5.19 16.13
CA ILE A 6 -9.45 4.91 15.04
C ILE A 6 -8.04 4.71 15.61
N LYS A 7 -7.62 5.56 16.56
CA LYS A 7 -6.32 5.41 17.24
C LYS A 7 -6.22 4.07 17.94
N ALA A 8 -7.25 3.65 18.67
CA ALA A 8 -7.27 2.35 19.33
C ALA A 8 -7.08 1.18 18.35
N VAL A 9 -7.66 1.27 17.14
CA VAL A 9 -7.43 0.26 16.09
C VAL A 9 -5.99 0.28 15.58
N ILE A 10 -5.41 1.47 15.35
CA ILE A 10 -4.01 1.61 14.92
C ILE A 10 -3.06 1.08 15.99
N ASP A 11 -3.29 1.41 17.25
CA ASP A 11 -2.50 0.93 18.38
C ASP A 11 -2.53 -0.62 18.41
N ARG A 12 -3.71 -1.21 18.23
CA ARG A 12 -3.83 -2.67 18.15
C ARG A 12 -3.07 -3.25 16.95
N TRP A 13 -3.12 -2.61 15.79
CA TRP A 13 -2.33 -3.04 14.63
C TRP A 13 -0.83 -3.00 14.89
N CYS A 14 -0.34 -1.97 15.58
CA CYS A 14 1.06 -1.90 15.97
C CYS A 14 1.46 -3.06 16.90
N GLU A 15 0.63 -3.37 17.90
CA GLU A 15 0.85 -4.51 18.80
C GLU A 15 0.92 -5.85 18.05
N GLU A 16 -0.03 -6.10 17.15
CA GLU A 16 -0.09 -7.34 16.35
C GLU A 16 1.14 -7.49 15.43
N ILE A 17 1.59 -6.40 14.80
CA ILE A 17 2.80 -6.42 13.97
C ILE A 17 4.03 -6.79 14.79
N VAL A 18 4.17 -6.22 16.00
CA VAL A 18 5.31 -6.51 16.87
C VAL A 18 5.27 -7.96 17.35
N GLU A 19 4.10 -8.45 17.79
CA GLU A 19 3.94 -9.82 18.28
C GLU A 19 4.20 -10.86 17.16
N LEU A 20 3.53 -10.71 16.02
CA LEU A 20 3.66 -11.64 14.90
C LEU A 20 5.03 -11.51 14.22
N GLY A 21 5.59 -10.30 14.14
CA GLY A 21 6.93 -10.05 13.59
C GLY A 21 8.06 -10.70 14.39
N GLY A 22 7.83 -11.03 15.67
CA GLY A 22 8.75 -11.85 16.45
C GLY A 22 8.81 -13.32 16.02
N ARG A 23 7.82 -13.80 15.24
CA ARG A 23 7.69 -15.22 14.82
C ARG A 23 7.70 -15.43 13.31
N TYR A 24 7.25 -14.44 12.55
CA TYR A 24 7.05 -14.53 11.10
C TYR A 24 7.88 -13.48 10.38
N SER A 25 8.39 -13.85 9.21
CA SER A 25 9.22 -12.98 8.36
C SER A 25 8.44 -11.83 7.72
N TRP A 26 7.12 -11.98 7.61
CA TRP A 26 6.24 -10.96 7.03
C TRP A 26 4.88 -10.96 7.74
N VAL A 27 4.38 -9.76 8.02
CA VAL A 27 3.05 -9.51 8.58
C VAL A 27 2.36 -8.47 7.71
N GLN A 28 1.21 -8.83 7.15
CA GLN A 28 0.41 -8.00 6.27
C GLN A 28 -0.94 -7.73 6.92
N ILE A 29 -1.23 -6.46 7.21
CA ILE A 29 -2.57 -6.02 7.60
C ILE A 29 -3.29 -5.53 6.35
N PHE A 30 -4.55 -5.87 6.18
CA PHE A 30 -5.35 -5.37 5.06
C PHE A 30 -6.83 -5.39 5.40
N GLU A 31 -7.60 -4.64 4.62
CA GLU A 31 -9.04 -4.55 4.76
C GLU A 31 -9.69 -4.78 3.40
N ASN A 32 -10.63 -5.72 3.34
CA ASN A 32 -11.48 -5.93 2.17
C ASN A 32 -12.81 -5.21 2.41
N LYS A 33 -13.02 -4.08 1.73
CA LYS A 33 -14.28 -3.33 1.82
C LYS A 33 -15.23 -3.73 0.70
N GLY A 34 -16.48 -3.97 1.06
CA GLY A 34 -17.58 -4.18 0.12
C GLY A 34 -17.74 -5.62 -0.40
N ALA A 35 -18.98 -5.98 -0.71
CA ALA A 35 -19.34 -7.31 -1.23
C ALA A 35 -18.65 -7.65 -2.56
N ILE A 36 -18.32 -6.62 -3.36
CA ILE A 36 -17.58 -6.76 -4.63
C ILE A 36 -16.20 -7.38 -4.41
N MET A 37 -15.57 -7.14 -3.25
CA MET A 37 -14.25 -7.65 -2.89
C MET A 37 -14.31 -9.00 -2.14
N GLY A 38 -15.45 -9.71 -2.21
CA GLY A 38 -15.64 -11.00 -1.56
C GLY A 38 -15.88 -10.93 -0.05
N CYS A 39 -16.20 -9.75 0.48
CA CYS A 39 -16.54 -9.58 1.89
C CYS A 39 -17.95 -10.13 2.17
N SER A 40 -18.03 -11.33 2.74
CA SER A 40 -19.30 -12.00 3.09
C SER A 40 -19.90 -11.53 4.42
N ASN A 41 -19.10 -10.85 5.26
CA ASN A 41 -19.53 -10.31 6.54
C ASN A 41 -19.55 -8.76 6.48
N PRO A 42 -20.73 -8.11 6.58
CA PRO A 42 -20.85 -6.66 6.48
C PRO A 42 -20.31 -5.90 7.70
N HIS A 43 -19.92 -6.60 8.77
CA HIS A 43 -19.33 -5.97 9.96
C HIS A 43 -17.94 -5.37 9.63
N PRO A 44 -17.62 -4.14 10.05
CA PRO A 44 -16.30 -3.55 9.82
C PRO A 44 -15.19 -4.39 10.47
N HIS A 45 -14.28 -4.94 9.67
CA HIS A 45 -13.16 -5.75 10.13
C HIS A 45 -11.98 -5.66 9.18
N CYS A 46 -10.77 -5.79 9.73
CA CYS A 46 -9.56 -6.03 8.96
C CYS A 46 -9.12 -7.50 9.09
N GLN A 47 -8.13 -7.88 8.30
CA GLN A 47 -7.48 -9.19 8.36
C GLN A 47 -5.97 -8.98 8.51
N ILE A 48 -5.32 -9.95 9.17
CA ILE A 48 -3.86 -9.98 9.34
C ILE A 48 -3.37 -11.33 8.83
N TRP A 49 -2.46 -11.31 7.86
CA TRP A 49 -1.76 -12.50 7.38
C TRP A 49 -0.31 -12.46 7.81
N ALA A 50 0.16 -13.54 8.42
CA ALA A 50 1.56 -13.69 8.79
C ALA A 50 2.17 -14.89 8.05
N SER A 51 3.35 -14.71 7.48
CA SER A 51 4.03 -15.74 6.69
C SER A 51 5.52 -15.83 7.04
N SER A 52 6.06 -17.05 7.00
CA SER A 52 7.50 -17.31 7.17
C SER A 52 8.33 -16.92 5.96
N PHE A 53 7.69 -16.50 4.86
CA PHE A 53 8.30 -16.04 3.63
C PHE A 53 7.79 -14.64 3.26
N LEU A 54 8.55 -13.96 2.41
CA LEU A 54 8.19 -12.65 1.88
C LEU A 54 7.29 -12.83 0.63
N PRO A 55 6.08 -12.25 0.60
CA PRO A 55 5.21 -12.33 -0.58
C PRO A 55 5.82 -11.62 -1.81
N ASN A 56 5.40 -12.02 -3.01
CA ASN A 56 5.96 -11.53 -4.28
C ASN A 56 5.97 -9.99 -4.38
N GLU A 57 4.86 -9.34 -4.09
CA GLU A 57 4.75 -7.88 -4.15
C GLU A 57 5.70 -7.19 -3.16
N ALA A 58 5.80 -7.73 -1.94
CA ALA A 58 6.71 -7.22 -0.92
C ALA A 58 8.17 -7.38 -1.36
N LEU A 59 8.51 -8.54 -1.94
CA LEU A 59 9.84 -8.83 -2.47
C LEU A 59 10.23 -7.89 -3.61
N ILE A 60 9.34 -7.69 -4.59
CA ILE A 60 9.58 -6.78 -5.72
C ILE A 60 9.84 -5.36 -5.19
N LYS A 61 9.00 -4.88 -4.28
CA LYS A 61 9.16 -3.55 -3.66
C LYS A 61 10.47 -3.43 -2.89
N ASP A 62 10.84 -4.43 -2.10
CA ASP A 62 12.09 -4.45 -1.35
C ASP A 62 13.31 -4.36 -2.28
N VAL A 63 13.33 -5.16 -3.35
CA VAL A 63 14.42 -5.16 -4.36
C VAL A 63 14.57 -3.79 -5.01
N HIS A 64 13.47 -3.18 -5.45
CA HIS A 64 13.52 -1.87 -6.11
C HIS A 64 13.91 -0.74 -5.16
N GLN A 65 13.40 -0.74 -3.92
CA GLN A 65 13.76 0.27 -2.93
C GLN A 65 15.23 0.16 -2.52
N LYS A 66 15.75 -1.07 -2.32
CA LYS A 66 17.18 -1.31 -2.04
C LYS A 66 18.06 -0.88 -3.20
N LYS A 67 17.66 -1.18 -4.43
CA LYS A 67 18.38 -0.73 -5.63
C LYS A 67 18.44 0.79 -5.70
N TYR A 68 17.32 1.48 -5.52
CA TYR A 68 17.28 2.93 -5.55
C TYR A 68 18.15 3.55 -4.44
N LEU A 69 18.09 3.00 -3.22
CA LEU A 69 18.94 3.43 -2.12
C LEU A 69 20.43 3.27 -2.45
N LYS A 70 20.82 2.14 -3.06
CA LYS A 70 22.20 1.90 -3.49
C LYS A 70 22.67 2.89 -4.56
N ASP A 71 21.81 3.16 -5.55
CA ASP A 71 22.17 3.99 -6.70
C ASP A 71 22.17 5.49 -6.37
N TYR A 72 21.28 5.95 -5.49
CA TYR A 72 21.05 7.39 -5.23
C TYR A 72 21.35 7.83 -3.79
N GLY A 73 21.62 6.91 -2.87
CA GLY A 73 21.88 7.21 -1.46
C GLY A 73 20.67 7.76 -0.69
N LYS A 74 19.46 7.66 -1.25
CA LYS A 74 18.21 8.20 -0.68
C LYS A 74 17.11 7.14 -0.71
N SER A 75 16.15 7.23 0.21
CA SER A 75 14.95 6.40 0.14
C SER A 75 14.07 6.84 -1.03
N LEU A 76 13.69 5.88 -1.90
CA LEU A 76 12.84 6.11 -3.07
C LEU A 76 11.55 6.86 -2.70
N LEU A 77 10.84 6.37 -1.69
CA LEU A 77 9.53 6.90 -1.33
C LEU A 77 9.62 8.27 -0.67
N LEU A 78 10.66 8.53 0.12
CA LEU A 78 10.89 9.87 0.68
C LEU A 78 11.24 10.87 -0.41
N ASP A 79 12.11 10.51 -1.37
CA ASP A 79 12.43 11.38 -2.50
C ASP A 79 11.19 11.67 -3.36
N TYR A 80 10.35 10.65 -3.56
CA TYR A 80 9.08 10.78 -4.26
C TYR A 80 8.11 11.74 -3.54
N VAL A 81 7.91 11.60 -2.22
CA VAL A 81 7.07 12.50 -1.43
C VAL A 81 7.56 13.95 -1.51
N HIS A 82 8.87 14.19 -1.44
CA HIS A 82 9.41 15.54 -1.58
C HIS A 82 9.10 16.16 -2.96
N LYS A 83 9.19 15.37 -4.03
CA LYS A 83 8.84 15.83 -5.39
C LYS A 83 7.36 16.15 -5.52
N GLU A 84 6.49 15.31 -4.96
CA GLU A 84 5.05 15.54 -4.95
C GLU A 84 4.67 16.83 -4.22
N LEU A 85 5.26 17.07 -3.04
CA LEU A 85 5.04 18.29 -2.24
C LEU A 85 5.48 19.56 -2.98
N GLN A 86 6.58 19.49 -3.75
CA GLN A 86 7.06 20.61 -4.55
C GLN A 86 6.15 20.97 -5.73
N GLN A 87 5.49 19.96 -6.32
CA GLN A 87 4.61 20.17 -7.49
C GLN A 87 3.18 20.62 -7.11
N LYS A 88 2.87 20.82 -5.81
CA LYS A 88 1.54 21.20 -5.29
C LYS A 88 0.40 20.32 -5.81
N PHE A 89 0.69 19.11 -6.27
CA PHE A 89 -0.34 18.12 -6.49
C PHE A 89 -0.85 17.71 -5.11
N PHE A 90 -2.16 17.82 -4.93
CA PHE A 90 -2.85 17.49 -3.69
C PHE A 90 -2.69 16.00 -3.42
N PHE A 91 -1.81 15.61 -2.49
CA PHE A 91 -1.61 14.20 -2.16
C PHE A 91 -2.36 13.78 -0.91
N HIS A 92 -3.27 12.83 -1.13
CA HIS A 92 -3.47 11.71 -0.21
C HIS A 92 -2.13 10.97 -0.13
N THR A 93 -1.22 11.42 0.72
CA THR A 93 -0.06 10.61 1.08
C THR A 93 -0.62 9.38 1.78
N ARG A 94 -0.70 8.28 1.01
CA ARG A 94 -0.85 6.94 1.55
C ARG A 94 0.39 6.73 2.40
N TYR A 95 0.26 6.94 3.71
CA TYR A 95 1.22 6.42 4.66
C TYR A 95 1.36 4.93 4.34
N GLU A 96 2.48 4.52 3.76
CA GLU A 96 2.81 3.10 3.60
C GLU A 96 3.18 2.52 4.97
N MET A 97 2.26 2.61 5.95
CA MET A 97 2.05 1.46 6.79
C MET A 97 1.39 0.43 5.88
N LEU A 98 1.85 -0.82 5.92
CA LEU A 98 1.35 -1.93 5.12
C LEU A 98 -0.07 -2.34 5.55
N ALA A 99 -1.00 -1.39 5.62
CA ALA A 99 -2.43 -1.53 5.69
C ALA A 99 -2.98 -1.03 4.35
N GLN A 100 -2.88 -1.87 3.32
CA GLN A 100 -3.45 -1.53 2.02
C GLN A 100 -4.95 -1.88 2.03
N PRO A 101 -5.86 -0.93 1.75
CA PRO A 101 -7.17 -1.35 1.26
C PRO A 101 -6.93 -2.10 -0.06
N GLN A 102 -7.38 -3.35 -0.14
CA GLN A 102 -7.42 -4.05 -1.42
C GLN A 102 -8.28 -3.19 -2.33
N ARG A 103 -7.67 -2.61 -3.38
CA ARG A 103 -8.32 -1.56 -4.18
C ARG A 103 -9.65 -2.08 -4.72
N ASP A 104 -10.71 -1.28 -4.55
CA ASP A 104 -12.00 -1.41 -5.25
C ASP A 104 -11.77 -1.27 -6.76
N LEU A 105 -11.21 -2.30 -7.38
CA LEU A 105 -10.91 -2.33 -8.79
C LEU A 105 -11.15 -3.75 -9.27
N THR A 106 -12.36 -3.99 -9.78
CA THR A 106 -12.65 -5.25 -10.45
C THR A 106 -11.78 -5.37 -11.71
N PRO A 107 -11.52 -6.59 -12.22
CA PRO A 107 -10.82 -6.77 -13.49
C PRO A 107 -11.43 -5.95 -14.64
N GLU A 108 -12.75 -5.79 -14.66
CA GLU A 108 -13.48 -4.99 -15.64
C GLU A 108 -13.17 -3.49 -15.49
N GLN A 109 -13.19 -2.98 -14.26
CA GLN A 109 -12.83 -1.59 -13.97
C GLN A 109 -11.35 -1.31 -14.24
N ALA A 110 -10.47 -2.29 -13.99
CA ALA A 110 -9.05 -2.20 -14.33
C ALA A 110 -8.86 -2.13 -15.85
N ALA A 111 -9.50 -3.03 -16.59
CA ALA A 111 -9.46 -3.06 -18.05
C ALA A 111 -10.02 -1.77 -18.65
N ASP A 112 -11.10 -1.23 -18.08
CA ASP A 112 -11.69 0.02 -18.55
C ASP A 112 -10.80 1.24 -18.27
N ARG A 113 -10.18 1.30 -17.09
CA ARG A 113 -9.17 2.33 -16.81
C ARG A 113 -7.97 2.23 -17.75
N LEU A 114 -7.47 1.02 -18.02
CA LEU A 114 -6.36 0.81 -18.95
C LEU A 114 -6.70 1.27 -20.38
N ARG A 115 -7.91 1.00 -20.86
CA ARG A 115 -8.38 1.49 -22.17
C ARG A 115 -8.45 3.01 -22.26
N ASN A 116 -8.71 3.69 -21.14
CA ASN A 116 -8.87 5.13 -21.08
C ASN A 116 -7.58 5.89 -20.70
N LEU A 117 -6.46 5.21 -20.51
CA LEU A 117 -5.17 5.87 -20.30
C LEU A 117 -4.60 6.40 -21.62
N PRO A 118 -3.86 7.52 -21.60
CA PRO A 118 -3.17 8.01 -22.80
C PRO A 118 -2.16 6.99 -23.31
N GLU A 119 -2.03 6.85 -24.63
CA GLU A 119 -0.98 6.01 -25.24
C GLU A 119 0.44 6.49 -24.87
N PHE A 120 0.59 7.78 -24.59
CA PHE A 120 1.86 8.40 -24.25
C PHE A 120 2.06 8.50 -22.74
N HIS A 121 3.04 7.76 -22.22
CA HIS A 121 3.45 7.81 -20.83
C HIS A 121 4.12 9.16 -20.53
N TYR A 122 3.85 9.78 -19.37
CA TYR A 122 4.40 11.07 -18.93
C TYR A 122 5.94 11.16 -18.85
N LYS A 123 6.65 10.05 -19.08
CA LYS A 123 8.12 10.00 -19.17
C LYS A 123 8.64 10.11 -20.60
N MET A 124 7.76 10.11 -21.60
CA MET A 124 8.13 10.25 -23.01
C MET A 124 8.17 11.69 -23.49
N SER A 125 7.83 12.67 -22.64
CA SER A 125 7.89 14.10 -22.97
C SER A 125 9.26 14.74 -22.74
N GLU A 126 10.26 13.98 -22.28
CA GLU A 126 11.62 14.47 -21.97
C GLU A 126 12.72 13.73 -22.76
N LEU A 127 12.40 13.15 -23.92
CA LEU A 127 13.37 12.67 -24.90
C LEU A 127 13.39 13.57 -26.13
#